data_AF-A0A429W7N3-F1
#
_entry.id   AF-A0A429W7N3-F1
#
_cell.length_a   1.000
_cell.length_b   1.000
_cell.length_c   1.000
_cell.angle_alpha   90.00
_cell.angle_beta   90.00
_cell.angle_gamma   90.00
#
_symmetry.space_group_name_H-M   'P 1'
#
loop_
_entity.id
_entity.type
_entity.pdbx_description
1 polymer ?
#
loop_
_entity_poly.entity_id
_entity_poly.type
_entity_poly.pdbx_seq_one_letter_code
_entity_poly.pdbx_strand_id
1 'polypeptide(L)'
;MKRPANSSRRGHAGVALLEVLISVLLFSLGVLGLIGLQARAINLSIDAEDRNRAALIANDIAATMWTTRTVSLNAATWTARARNPQAGGLPDANVAITSDATTNTADIVITWRPPQRATDEPSRLTTRVTLPPSP
;
A
#
# COMPACT_ATOMS: atom_id res chain seq x y z
N MET A 1 26.75 13.82 77.01
CA MET A 1 27.27 12.69 76.21
C MET A 1 26.20 12.26 75.21
N LYS A 2 26.38 12.48 73.89
CA LYS A 2 25.42 12.11 72.83
C LYS A 2 25.91 10.84 72.11
N ARG A 3 25.11 9.77 72.05
CA ARG A 3 25.38 8.56 71.27
C ARG A 3 24.72 8.71 69.89
N PRO A 4 25.39 8.41 68.76
CA PRO A 4 24.75 8.43 67.46
C PRO A 4 23.83 7.20 67.31
N ALA A 5 22.59 7.43 66.90
CA ALA A 5 21.66 6.38 66.54
C ALA A 5 22.02 5.83 65.16
N ASN A 6 22.33 4.54 65.08
CA ASN A 6 22.61 3.85 63.82
C ASN A 6 21.26 3.48 63.15
N SER A 7 20.84 4.25 62.15
CA SER A 7 19.66 3.89 61.34
C SER A 7 20.02 2.75 60.39
N SER A 8 19.50 1.55 60.65
CA SER A 8 19.60 0.42 59.75
C SER A 8 18.77 0.68 58.49
N ARG A 9 19.44 0.99 57.36
CA ARG A 9 18.82 1.04 56.03
C ARG A 9 18.43 -0.38 55.58
N ARG A 10 17.34 -0.91 56.11
CA ARG A 10 16.67 -2.12 55.59
C ARG A 10 15.42 -1.67 54.84
N GLY A 11 15.39 -1.75 53.51
CA GLY A 11 14.17 -1.45 52.77
C GLY A 11 14.19 -1.25 51.24
N HIS A 12 15.30 -1.42 50.51
CA HIS A 12 15.34 -0.97 49.10
C HIS A 12 15.76 -2.02 48.05
N ALA A 13 16.19 -3.22 48.45
CA ALA A 13 16.71 -4.19 47.46
C ALA A 13 15.61 -4.91 46.65
N GLY A 14 14.46 -5.24 47.26
CA GLY A 14 13.37 -5.95 46.57
C GLY A 14 12.53 -5.06 45.63
N VAL A 15 12.38 -3.78 45.99
CA VAL A 15 11.63 -2.80 45.17
C VAL A 15 12.40 -2.44 43.90
N ALA A 16 13.73 -2.35 43.96
CA ALA A 16 14.56 -2.03 42.79
C ALA A 16 14.45 -3.08 41.67
N LEU A 17 14.41 -4.37 42.01
CA LEU A 17 14.21 -5.44 41.00
C LEU A 17 12.81 -5.37 40.37
N LEU A 18 11.79 -5.07 41.16
CA LEU A 18 10.42 -4.91 40.66
C LEU A 18 10.29 -3.68 39.77
N GLU A 19 10.97 -2.58 40.11
CA GLU A 19 11.02 -1.35 39.31
C GLU A 19 11.68 -1.59 37.94
N VAL A 20 12.79 -2.32 37.90
CA VAL A 20 13.43 -2.71 36.63
C VAL A 20 12.53 -3.65 35.83
N LEU A 21 11.89 -4.61 36.47
CA LEU A 21 10.98 -5.54 35.79
C LEU A 21 9.79 -4.81 35.16
N ILE A 22 9.18 -3.85 35.87
CA ILE A 22 8.10 -3.01 35.35
C ILE A 22 8.62 -2.12 34.22
N SER A 23 9.81 -1.54 34.37
CA SER A 23 10.41 -0.71 33.32
C SER A 23 10.65 -1.50 32.03
N VAL A 24 11.22 -2.70 32.13
CA VAL A 24 11.43 -3.61 30.99
C VAL A 24 10.10 -4.06 30.41
N LEU A 25 9.09 -4.36 31.25
CA LEU A 25 7.76 -4.72 30.80
C LEU A 25 7.12 -3.59 29.97
N LEU A 26 7.05 -2.38 30.52
CA LEU A 26 6.46 -1.23 29.83
C LEU A 26 7.23 -0.87 28.55
N PHE A 27 8.56 -0.91 28.60
CA PHE A 27 9.40 -0.69 27.44
C PHE A 27 9.14 -1.75 26.35
N SER A 28 9.04 -3.03 26.73
CA SER A 28 8.76 -4.11 25.78
C SER A 28 7.39 -3.95 25.11
N LEU A 29 6.36 -3.55 25.86
CA LEU A 29 5.04 -3.23 25.30
C LEU A 29 5.10 -2.05 24.33
N GLY A 30 5.87 -1.01 24.67
CA GLY A 30 6.09 0.14 23.78
C GLY A 30 6.75 -0.26 22.45
N VAL A 31 7.80 -1.09 22.50
CA VAL A 31 8.50 -1.59 21.30
C VAL A 31 7.57 -2.46 20.44
N LEU A 32 6.81 -3.37 21.04
CA LEU A 32 5.84 -4.19 20.31
C LEU A 32 4.76 -3.33 19.63
N GLY A 33 4.27 -2.30 20.32
CA GLY A 33 3.33 -1.33 19.75
C GLY A 33 3.91 -0.61 18.53
N LEU A 34 5.16 -0.15 18.62
CA LEU A 34 5.85 0.51 17.51
C LEU A 34 6.06 -0.41 16.31
N ILE A 35 6.48 -1.66 16.54
CA ILE A 35 6.65 -2.67 15.47
C ILE A 35 5.31 -2.93 14.77
N GLY A 36 4.21 -3.01 15.53
CA GLY A 36 2.87 -3.15 14.97
C GLY A 36 2.48 -1.98 14.06
N LEU A 37 2.81 -0.75 14.44
CA LEU A 37 2.63 0.43 13.58
C LEU A 37 3.52 0.37 12.35
N GLN A 38 4.78 -0.02 12.50
CA GLN A 38 5.73 -0.12 11.40
C GLN A 38 5.28 -1.14 10.35
N ALA A 39 4.81 -2.31 10.76
CA ALA A 39 4.26 -3.32 9.86
C ALA A 39 3.07 -2.77 9.04
N ARG A 40 2.17 -2.01 9.68
CA ARG A 40 1.05 -1.35 8.98
C ARG A 40 1.53 -0.29 8.00
N ALA A 41 2.52 0.53 8.38
CA ALA A 41 3.09 1.55 7.50
C ALA A 41 3.68 0.93 6.23
N ILE A 42 4.41 -0.18 6.34
CA ILE A 42 4.96 -0.91 5.19
C ILE A 42 3.84 -1.36 4.24
N ASN A 43 2.75 -1.93 4.76
CA ASN A 43 1.63 -2.37 3.92
C ASN A 43 0.94 -1.20 3.21
N LEU A 44 0.82 -0.04 3.86
CA LEU A 44 0.29 1.18 3.25
C LEU A 44 1.21 1.70 2.13
N SER A 45 2.53 1.64 2.33
CA SER A 45 3.50 2.02 1.29
C SER A 45 3.40 1.11 0.07
N ILE A 46 3.25 -0.21 0.25
CA ILE A 46 3.06 -1.17 -0.84
C ILE A 46 1.77 -0.88 -1.61
N ASP A 47 0.64 -0.66 -0.90
CA ASP A 47 -0.65 -0.36 -1.54
C ASP A 47 -0.59 0.95 -2.36
N ALA A 48 0.11 1.97 -1.83
CA ALA A 48 0.32 3.22 -2.55
C ALA A 48 1.20 3.04 -3.80
N GLU A 49 2.25 2.21 -3.71
CA GLU A 49 3.10 1.90 -4.86
C GLU A 49 2.33 1.15 -5.95
N ASP A 50 1.53 0.15 -5.59
CA ASP A 50 0.69 -0.59 -6.53
C ASP A 50 -0.32 0.35 -7.22
N ARG A 51 -0.95 1.27 -6.47
CA ARG A 51 -1.85 2.28 -7.07
C ARG A 51 -1.11 3.20 -8.02
N ASN A 52 0.12 3.58 -7.72
CA ASN A 52 0.94 4.40 -8.59
C ASN A 52 1.28 3.66 -9.89
N ARG A 53 1.71 2.39 -9.78
CA ARG A 53 1.95 1.51 -10.95
C ARG A 53 0.70 1.38 -11.82
N ALA A 54 -0.48 1.19 -11.21
CA ALA A 54 -1.76 1.15 -11.92
C ALA A 54 -2.05 2.47 -12.66
N ALA A 55 -1.79 3.61 -12.02
CA ALA A 55 -1.98 4.92 -12.63
C ALA A 55 -1.06 5.16 -13.83
N LEU A 56 0.21 4.74 -13.73
CA LEU A 56 1.14 4.79 -14.86
C LEU A 56 0.67 3.93 -16.04
N ILE A 57 0.21 2.70 -15.78
CA ILE A 57 -0.35 1.82 -16.82
C ILE A 57 -1.60 2.45 -17.45
N ALA A 58 -2.50 3.00 -16.65
CA ALA A 58 -3.69 3.69 -17.15
C ALA A 58 -3.33 4.89 -18.03
N ASN A 59 -2.30 5.64 -17.63
CA ASN A 59 -1.78 6.77 -18.40
C ASN A 59 -1.16 6.31 -19.73
N ASP A 60 -0.41 5.21 -19.74
CA ASP A 60 0.14 4.64 -20.97
C ASP A 60 -0.97 4.20 -21.95
N ILE A 61 -2.04 3.58 -21.43
CA ILE A 61 -3.24 3.22 -22.21
C ILE A 61 -3.89 4.48 -22.79
N ALA A 62 -4.13 5.49 -21.96
CA ALA A 62 -4.72 6.75 -22.37
C ALA A 62 -3.87 7.44 -23.44
N ALA A 63 -2.56 7.57 -23.22
CA ALA A 63 -1.62 8.14 -24.20
C ALA A 63 -1.63 7.37 -25.53
N THR A 64 -1.79 6.04 -25.48
CA THR A 64 -1.94 5.23 -26.68
C THR A 64 -3.25 5.55 -27.41
N MET A 65 -4.36 5.72 -26.70
CA MET A 65 -5.63 6.14 -27.32
C MET A 65 -5.49 7.51 -28.01
N TRP A 66 -4.81 8.46 -27.37
CA TRP A 66 -4.55 9.79 -27.94
C TRP A 66 -3.66 9.73 -29.20
N THR A 67 -2.59 8.94 -29.17
CA THR A 67 -1.66 8.83 -30.31
C THR A 67 -2.24 8.08 -31.49
N THR A 68 -3.00 7.02 -31.23
CA THR A 68 -3.66 6.21 -32.27
C THR A 68 -5.02 6.77 -32.70
N ARG A 69 -5.52 7.80 -32.00
CA ARG A 69 -6.84 8.41 -32.19
C ARG A 69 -7.99 7.40 -32.19
N THR A 70 -7.89 6.38 -31.33
CA THR A 70 -8.96 5.39 -31.15
C THR A 70 -9.21 5.13 -29.68
N VAL A 71 -10.49 4.99 -29.34
CA VAL A 71 -10.95 4.53 -28.01
C VAL A 71 -11.01 3.01 -27.91
N SER A 72 -10.87 2.29 -29.03
CA SER A 72 -10.94 0.83 -29.10
C SER A 72 -9.53 0.23 -29.12
N LEU A 73 -9.00 -0.11 -27.95
CA LEU A 73 -7.72 -0.81 -27.79
C LEU A 73 -7.93 -2.26 -27.35
N ASN A 74 -6.97 -3.13 -27.67
CA ASN A 74 -7.01 -4.53 -27.25
C ASN A 74 -6.65 -4.67 -25.75
N ALA A 75 -7.65 -4.93 -24.93
CA ALA A 75 -7.50 -5.12 -23.48
C ALA A 75 -6.57 -6.30 -23.09
N ALA A 76 -6.48 -7.34 -23.92
CA ALA A 76 -5.61 -8.50 -23.65
C ALA A 76 -4.11 -8.13 -23.72
N THR A 77 -3.73 -7.30 -24.70
CA THR A 77 -2.36 -6.78 -24.84
C THR A 77 -1.98 -5.94 -23.62
N TRP A 78 -2.88 -5.07 -23.16
CA TRP A 78 -2.67 -4.25 -21.99
C TRP A 78 -2.66 -5.05 -20.68
N THR A 79 -3.45 -6.11 -20.59
CA THR A 79 -3.41 -7.05 -19.46
C THR A 79 -2.05 -7.76 -19.40
N ALA A 80 -1.50 -8.21 -20.52
CA ALA A 80 -0.15 -8.80 -20.55
C ALA A 80 0.93 -7.81 -20.11
N ARG A 81 0.85 -6.54 -20.56
CA ARG A 81 1.74 -5.45 -20.12
C ARG A 81 1.60 -5.14 -18.62
N ALA A 82 0.37 -5.13 -18.11
CA ALA A 82 0.06 -4.86 -16.72
C ALA A 82 0.53 -5.99 -15.79
N ARG A 83 0.64 -7.23 -16.29
CA ARG A 83 1.17 -8.37 -15.52
C ARG A 83 2.69 -8.49 -15.53
N ASN A 84 3.39 -7.81 -16.44
CA ASN A 84 4.84 -7.98 -16.61
C ASN A 84 5.62 -7.32 -15.46
N PRO A 85 6.28 -8.08 -14.56
CA PRO A 85 7.00 -7.51 -13.42
C PRO A 85 8.21 -6.67 -13.83
N GLN A 86 8.85 -7.01 -14.96
CA GLN A 86 10.01 -6.28 -15.48
C GLN A 86 9.64 -4.87 -15.99
N ALA A 87 8.37 -4.64 -16.29
CA ALA A 87 7.85 -3.36 -16.75
C ALA A 87 7.05 -2.62 -15.66
N GLY A 88 7.28 -2.95 -14.38
CA GLY A 88 6.54 -2.35 -13.25
C GLY A 88 5.08 -2.81 -13.16
N GLY A 89 4.79 -4.02 -13.63
CA GLY A 89 3.45 -4.61 -13.57
C GLY A 89 2.97 -4.88 -12.14
N LEU A 90 1.72 -5.30 -12.06
CA LEU A 90 0.97 -5.58 -10.85
C LEU A 90 0.67 -7.09 -10.75
N PRO A 91 0.69 -7.67 -9.53
CA PRO A 91 0.29 -9.05 -9.30
C PRO A 91 -1.19 -9.26 -9.64
N ASP A 92 -1.49 -10.35 -10.34
CA ASP A 92 -2.84 -10.71 -10.80
C ASP A 92 -3.60 -9.57 -11.51
N ALA A 93 -2.86 -8.73 -12.25
CA ALA A 93 -3.46 -7.60 -12.95
C ALA A 93 -4.46 -8.05 -14.02
N ASN A 94 -5.52 -7.27 -14.20
CA ASN A 94 -6.44 -7.37 -15.33
C ASN A 94 -6.84 -5.97 -15.78
N VAL A 95 -6.91 -5.77 -17.10
CA VAL A 95 -7.31 -4.51 -17.71
C VAL A 95 -8.59 -4.76 -18.49
N ALA A 96 -9.65 -4.01 -18.17
CA ALA A 96 -10.85 -3.94 -18.97
C ALA A 96 -10.95 -2.55 -19.61
N ILE A 97 -11.31 -2.52 -20.89
CA ILE A 97 -11.50 -1.29 -21.66
C ILE A 97 -12.92 -1.34 -22.22
N THR A 98 -13.74 -0.38 -21.83
CA THR A 98 -15.12 -0.23 -22.33
C THR A 98 -15.19 1.04 -23.13
N SER A 99 -15.30 0.92 -24.45
CA SER A 99 -15.38 2.05 -25.37
C SER A 99 -16.81 2.40 -25.74
N ASP A 100 -17.06 3.69 -25.89
CA ASP A 100 -18.27 4.26 -26.46
C ASP A 100 -17.87 5.10 -27.68
N ALA A 101 -18.19 4.57 -28.87
CA ALA A 101 -17.87 5.22 -30.13
C ALA A 101 -18.76 6.45 -30.41
N THR A 102 -19.95 6.53 -29.81
CA THR A 102 -20.86 7.67 -29.99
C THR A 102 -20.34 8.90 -29.26
N THR A 103 -19.80 8.72 -28.05
CA THR A 103 -19.23 9.80 -27.24
C THR A 103 -17.72 9.91 -27.35
N ASN A 104 -17.09 9.08 -28.20
CA ASN A 104 -15.64 8.96 -28.36
C ASN A 104 -14.90 8.87 -27.02
N THR A 105 -15.46 8.06 -26.12
CA THR A 105 -14.99 7.90 -24.73
C THR A 105 -14.58 6.45 -24.48
N ALA A 106 -13.58 6.23 -23.63
CA ALA A 106 -13.22 4.91 -23.11
C ALA A 106 -13.08 4.94 -21.59
N ASP A 107 -13.69 3.96 -20.94
CA ASP A 107 -13.46 3.66 -19.52
C ASP A 107 -12.42 2.55 -19.40
N ILE A 108 -11.29 2.89 -18.77
CA ILE A 108 -10.19 1.98 -18.47
C ILE A 108 -10.32 1.55 -17.01
N VAL A 109 -10.44 0.25 -16.79
CA VAL A 109 -10.54 -0.35 -15.46
C VAL A 109 -9.36 -1.29 -15.27
N ILE A 110 -8.51 -0.99 -14.29
CA ILE A 110 -7.39 -1.84 -13.91
C ILE A 110 -7.71 -2.45 -12.55
N THR A 111 -7.69 -3.78 -12.46
CA THR A 111 -7.84 -4.52 -11.21
C THR A 111 -6.58 -5.32 -10.92
N TRP A 112 -6.17 -5.41 -9.66
CA TRP A 112 -5.03 -6.22 -9.24
C TRP A 112 -5.25 -6.77 -7.84
N ARG A 113 -4.46 -7.78 -7.47
CA ARG A 113 -4.55 -8.38 -6.13
C ARG A 113 -3.17 -8.51 -5.50
N PRO A 114 -2.85 -7.71 -4.47
CA PRO A 114 -1.58 -7.83 -3.76
C PRO A 114 -1.45 -9.20 -3.07
N PRO A 115 -0.26 -9.84 -3.07
CA PRO A 115 -0.06 -11.14 -2.42
C PRO A 115 -0.40 -11.15 -0.93
N GLN A 116 -0.19 -10.01 -0.25
CA GLN A 116 -0.50 -9.83 1.17
C GLN A 116 -2.02 -9.85 1.46
N ARG A 117 -2.84 -9.59 0.43
CA ARG A 117 -4.31 -9.59 0.47
C ARG A 117 -4.90 -10.52 -0.58
N ALA A 118 -4.27 -11.69 -0.78
CA ALA A 118 -4.64 -12.65 -1.83
C ALA A 118 -6.06 -13.25 -1.67
N THR A 119 -6.65 -13.16 -0.48
CA THR A 119 -8.01 -13.64 -0.17
C THR A 119 -9.05 -12.53 -0.19
N ASP A 120 -8.64 -11.26 -0.23
CA ASP A 120 -9.54 -10.13 -0.15
C ASP A 120 -10.08 -9.72 -1.53
N GLU A 121 -11.00 -8.76 -1.50
CA GLU A 121 -11.47 -8.12 -2.72
C GLU A 121 -10.31 -7.47 -3.49
N PRO A 122 -10.32 -7.55 -4.84
CA PRO A 122 -9.27 -6.97 -5.65
C PRO A 122 -9.29 -5.44 -5.55
N SER A 123 -8.09 -4.85 -5.58
CA SER A 123 -7.93 -3.41 -5.73
C SER A 123 -8.33 -2.99 -7.16
N ARG A 124 -8.87 -1.78 -7.31
CA ARG A 124 -9.36 -1.26 -8.59
C ARG A 124 -8.98 0.21 -8.79
N LEU A 125 -8.53 0.54 -9.99
CA LEU A 125 -8.37 1.91 -10.50
C LEU A 125 -9.24 2.09 -11.74
N THR A 126 -9.87 3.25 -11.89
CA THR A 126 -10.69 3.58 -13.06
C THR A 126 -10.30 4.94 -13.60
N THR A 127 -10.06 5.00 -14.91
CA THR A 127 -9.70 6.22 -15.64
C THR A 127 -10.59 6.34 -16.87
N ARG A 128 -11.21 7.50 -17.06
CA ARG A 128 -11.99 7.82 -18.25
C ARG A 128 -11.17 8.66 -19.22
N VAL A 129 -11.17 8.31 -20.49
CA VAL A 129 -10.50 9.04 -21.57
C VAL A 129 -11.55 9.49 -22.58
N THR A 130 -11.53 10.75 -22.97
CA THR A 130 -12.42 11.32 -24.00
C THR A 130 -11.56 11.91 -25.10
N LEU A 131 -11.72 11.43 -26.33
CA LEU A 131 -10.99 11.96 -27.49
C LEU A 131 -11.85 13.03 -28.21
N PRO A 132 -11.25 14.12 -28.70
CA PRO A 132 -11.97 15.11 -29.48
C PRO A 132 -12.48 14.48 -30.79
N PRO A 133 -13.59 14.98 -31.34
CA PRO A 133 -14.08 14.53 -32.64
C PRO A 133 -13.01 14.74 -33.71
N SER A 134 -12.89 13.79 -34.63
CA SER A 134 -12.01 13.91 -35.79
C SER A 134 -12.50 15.06 -36.69
N PRO A 135 -11.63 16.00 -37.11
CA PRO A 135 -11.98 17.07 -38.04
C PRO A 135 -12.31 16.55 -39.45
#